data_AF-A0A349HKT3-F1
#
_entry.id   AF-A0A349HKT3-F1
#
_cell.length_a   1.000
_cell.length_b   1.000
_cell.length_c   1.000
_cell.angle_alpha   90.00
_cell.angle_beta   90.00
_cell.angle_gamma   90.00
#
_symmetry.space_group_name_H-M   'P 1'
#
loop_
_entity.id
_entity.type
_entity.pdbx_description
1 polymer ?
#
loop_
_entity_poly.entity_id
_entity_poly.type
_entity_poly.pdbx_seq_one_letter_code
_entity_poly.pdbx_strand_id
1 'polypeptide(L)'
;MKTNFLYVGAAIMFAVLVIVYSTATSDLSEEIASISGDKKVEIVSEDLVVRFPVNLEFQRPESLNKVRFTQVKFSHFDHQDVNCSKCHHTWDGKSQIKSCATPGCHDNLKEKAAPHSYFKAFHTLKSDISCRGCHVKMNKEGKTDLAVAPCANNACHPKQERAHN
;
A
#
# COMPACT_ATOMS: atom_id res chain seq x y z
N MET A 1 -41.90 -24.69 50.86
CA MET A 1 -41.73 -23.24 50.57
C MET A 1 -40.46 -22.88 49.75
N LYS A 2 -39.58 -23.80 49.37
CA LYS A 2 -38.35 -23.47 48.58
C LYS A 2 -38.52 -23.42 47.06
N THR A 3 -39.55 -24.07 46.52
CA THR A 3 -39.81 -24.16 45.07
C THR A 3 -40.34 -22.84 44.50
N ASN A 4 -41.22 -22.15 45.21
CA ASN A 4 -41.82 -20.88 44.75
C ASN A 4 -40.77 -19.77 44.59
N PHE A 5 -39.74 -19.74 45.43
CA PHE A 5 -38.67 -18.74 45.37
C PHE A 5 -37.78 -18.92 44.13
N LEU A 6 -37.55 -20.18 43.72
CA LEU A 6 -36.77 -20.50 42.53
C LEU A 6 -37.50 -20.11 41.24
N TYR A 7 -38.82 -20.37 41.18
CA TYR A 7 -39.65 -20.00 40.04
C TYR A 7 -39.84 -18.48 39.90
N VAL A 8 -40.00 -17.76 41.01
CA VAL A 8 -40.07 -16.29 40.99
C VAL A 8 -38.74 -15.67 40.56
N GLY A 9 -37.61 -16.21 41.02
CA GLY A 9 -36.28 -15.77 40.58
C GLY A 9 -36.04 -16.01 39.09
N ALA A 10 -36.42 -17.18 38.57
CA ALA A 10 -36.31 -17.49 37.15
C ALA A 10 -37.20 -16.59 36.27
N ALA A 11 -38.42 -16.29 36.72
CA ALA A 11 -39.34 -15.40 36.01
C ALA A 11 -38.82 -13.96 35.94
N ILE A 12 -38.21 -13.46 37.02
CA ILE A 12 -37.60 -12.11 37.06
C ILE A 12 -36.40 -12.05 36.11
N MET A 13 -35.53 -13.05 36.11
CA MET A 13 -34.38 -13.10 35.20
C MET A 13 -34.80 -13.15 33.74
N PHE A 14 -35.85 -13.91 33.42
CA PHE A 14 -36.38 -13.99 32.05
C PHE A 14 -37.01 -12.67 31.61
N ALA A 15 -37.76 -12.00 32.49
CA ALA A 15 -38.32 -10.68 32.21
C ALA A 15 -37.23 -9.62 31.95
N VAL A 16 -36.16 -9.61 32.75
CA VAL A 16 -35.01 -8.71 32.55
C VAL A 16 -34.32 -9.00 31.22
N LEU A 17 -34.14 -10.28 30.87
CA LEU A 17 -33.49 -10.67 29.61
C LEU A 17 -34.32 -10.25 28.38
N VAL A 18 -35.65 -10.38 28.46
CA VAL A 18 -36.58 -9.92 27.43
C VAL A 18 -36.53 -8.40 27.29
N ILE A 19 -36.49 -7.66 28.39
CA ILE A 19 -36.40 -6.19 28.36
C ILE A 19 -35.08 -5.76 27.70
N VAL A 20 -33.94 -6.35 28.09
CA VAL A 20 -32.62 -6.03 27.50
C VAL A 20 -32.57 -6.36 26.01
N TYR A 21 -33.15 -7.50 25.60
CA TYR A 21 -33.26 -7.85 24.19
C TYR A 21 -34.12 -6.83 23.42
N SER A 22 -35.24 -6.42 24.01
CA SER A 22 -36.17 -5.45 23.41
C SER A 22 -35.55 -4.07 23.24
N THR A 23 -34.80 -3.59 24.25
CA THR A 23 -34.10 -2.30 24.17
C THR A 23 -32.96 -2.34 23.17
N ALA A 24 -32.17 -3.43 23.13
CA ALA A 24 -31.10 -3.58 22.14
C ALA A 24 -31.64 -3.59 20.69
N THR A 25 -32.79 -4.22 20.45
CA THR A 25 -33.43 -4.20 19.13
C THR A 25 -34.02 -2.83 18.77
N SER A 26 -34.36 -2.01 19.77
CA SER A 26 -34.86 -0.65 19.56
C SER A 26 -33.71 0.29 19.12
N ASP A 27 -32.54 0.18 19.73
CA ASP A 27 -31.34 0.95 19.34
C ASP A 27 -30.87 0.59 17.91
N LEU A 28 -30.94 -0.70 17.54
CA LEU A 28 -30.69 -1.16 16.16
C LEU A 28 -31.71 -0.59 15.16
N SER A 29 -32.96 -0.37 15.58
CA SER A 29 -34.00 0.15 14.70
C SER A 29 -33.81 1.64 14.37
N GLU A 30 -33.23 2.44 15.29
CA GLU A 30 -32.90 3.83 15.02
C GLU A 30 -31.68 3.97 14.09
N GLU A 31 -30.68 3.09 14.23
CA GLU A 31 -29.52 3.06 13.33
C GLU A 31 -29.93 2.65 11.91
N ILE A 32 -30.84 1.66 11.78
CA ILE A 32 -31.41 1.23 10.49
C ILE A 32 -32.37 2.28 9.92
N ALA A 33 -33.12 3.02 10.74
CA ALA A 33 -34.02 4.08 10.28
C ALA A 33 -33.25 5.24 9.61
N SER A 34 -31.99 5.49 9.99
CA SER A 34 -31.14 6.47 9.31
C SER A 34 -30.74 6.07 7.87
N ILE A 35 -30.87 4.77 7.54
CA ILE A 35 -30.54 4.22 6.21
C ILE A 35 -31.75 4.33 5.26
N SER A 36 -32.96 4.55 5.78
CA SER A 36 -34.22 4.54 5.02
C SER A 36 -34.76 5.94 4.64
N GLY A 37 -33.98 7.01 4.80
CA GLY A 37 -34.41 8.35 4.41
C GLY A 37 -34.24 8.61 2.91
N ASP A 38 -35.29 9.11 2.26
CA ASP A 38 -35.41 9.54 0.85
C ASP A 38 -34.31 10.52 0.37
N LYS A 39 -33.07 10.06 0.31
CA LYS A 39 -32.00 10.70 -0.44
C LYS A 39 -31.70 9.84 -1.63
N LYS A 40 -31.94 10.42 -2.81
CA LYS A 40 -31.50 9.90 -4.11
C LYS A 40 -30.04 9.47 -3.97
N VAL A 41 -29.82 8.15 -3.83
CA VAL A 41 -28.49 7.54 -3.85
C VAL A 41 -28.00 7.71 -5.27
N GLU A 42 -27.17 8.73 -5.48
CA GLU A 42 -26.35 8.82 -6.68
C GLU A 42 -25.37 7.65 -6.60
N ILE A 43 -25.59 6.63 -7.43
CA ILE A 43 -24.69 5.50 -7.58
C ILE A 43 -23.38 6.07 -8.17
N VAL A 44 -22.48 6.51 -7.29
CA VAL A 44 -21.08 6.72 -7.63
C VAL A 44 -20.48 5.32 -7.65
N SER A 45 -20.10 4.85 -8.83
CA SER A 45 -19.49 3.53 -9.04
C SER A 45 -18.41 3.24 -7.99
N GLU A 46 -18.64 2.26 -7.11
CA GLU A 46 -17.76 1.91 -5.99
C GLU A 46 -16.47 1.17 -6.42
N ASP A 47 -16.33 0.84 -7.71
CA ASP A 47 -15.14 0.18 -8.23
C ASP A 47 -14.05 1.18 -8.63
N LEU A 48 -13.11 1.45 -7.71
CA LEU A 48 -11.82 2.06 -8.09
C LEU A 48 -10.97 1.02 -8.83
N VAL A 49 -11.18 0.91 -10.15
CA VAL A 49 -10.36 0.05 -11.01
C VAL A 49 -9.00 0.71 -11.26
N VAL A 50 -8.00 0.35 -10.45
CA VAL A 50 -6.61 0.78 -10.68
C VAL A 50 -5.95 -0.21 -11.65
N ARG A 51 -5.54 0.28 -12.82
CA ARG A 51 -4.77 -0.50 -13.80
C ARG A 51 -3.29 -0.16 -13.68
N PHE A 52 -2.46 -1.17 -13.42
CA PHE A 52 -1.00 -1.00 -13.36
C PHE A 52 -0.31 -2.09 -14.16
N PRO A 53 0.88 -1.80 -14.74
CA PRO A 53 1.66 -2.83 -15.41
C PRO A 53 2.17 -3.81 -14.37
N VAL A 54 1.82 -5.09 -14.51
CA VAL A 54 2.29 -6.16 -13.62
C VAL A 54 3.82 -6.18 -13.57
N ASN A 55 4.44 -6.19 -14.76
CA ASN A 55 5.88 -6.12 -14.93
C ASN A 55 6.27 -4.84 -15.66
N LEU A 56 7.31 -4.19 -15.17
CA LEU A 56 7.88 -2.97 -15.72
C LEU A 56 9.40 -3.14 -15.78
N GLU A 57 9.97 -2.89 -16.95
CA GLU A 57 11.40 -2.66 -17.06
C GLU A 57 11.65 -1.15 -17.06
N PHE A 58 12.45 -0.66 -16.10
CA PHE A 58 12.64 0.78 -15.88
C PHE A 58 13.29 1.44 -17.10
N GLN A 59 12.48 2.05 -17.97
CA GLN A 59 12.99 2.83 -19.11
C GLN A 59 13.69 4.08 -18.58
N ARG A 60 15.02 4.04 -18.59
CA ARG A 60 15.83 5.18 -18.16
C ARG A 60 15.71 6.31 -19.17
N PRO A 61 15.79 7.58 -18.71
CA PRO A 61 16.01 8.70 -19.62
C PRO A 61 17.22 8.42 -20.52
N GLU A 62 17.14 8.83 -21.79
CA GLU A 62 18.12 8.44 -22.81
C GLU A 62 19.56 8.83 -22.46
N SER A 63 19.74 9.98 -21.80
CA SER A 63 21.04 10.44 -21.30
C SER A 63 21.70 9.49 -20.29
N LEU A 64 20.92 8.59 -19.69
CA LEU A 64 21.36 7.58 -18.73
C LEU A 64 21.45 6.17 -19.33
N ASN A 65 21.25 5.98 -20.63
CA ASN A 65 21.30 4.63 -21.23
C ASN A 65 22.73 4.06 -21.27
N LYS A 66 23.76 4.92 -21.33
CA LYS A 66 25.17 4.52 -21.32
C LYS A 66 25.71 4.32 -19.89
N VAL A 67 25.24 3.28 -19.19
CA VAL A 67 25.84 2.87 -17.91
C VAL A 67 26.13 1.37 -17.88
N ARG A 68 27.06 0.98 -17.00
CA ARG A 68 27.51 -0.41 -16.82
C ARG A 68 26.55 -1.35 -16.08
N PHE A 69 25.37 -0.85 -15.68
CA PHE A 69 24.42 -1.60 -14.87
C PHE A 69 23.24 -2.06 -15.73
N THR A 70 22.83 -3.31 -15.54
CA THR A 70 21.60 -3.84 -16.14
C THR A 70 20.41 -3.00 -15.71
N GLN A 71 19.47 -2.83 -16.64
CA GLN A 71 18.20 -2.20 -16.36
C GLN A 71 17.45 -3.01 -15.28
N VAL A 72 16.82 -2.29 -14.35
CA VAL A 72 16.10 -2.92 -13.25
C VAL A 72 14.74 -3.39 -13.78
N LYS A 73 14.45 -4.67 -13.56
CA LYS A 73 13.10 -5.22 -13.73
C LYS A 73 12.34 -5.04 -12.41
N PHE A 74 11.10 -4.59 -12.52
CA PHE A 74 10.22 -4.27 -11.40
C PHE A 74 8.86 -4.92 -11.61
N SER A 75 8.27 -5.43 -10.54
CA SER A 75 6.94 -6.05 -10.57
C SER A 75 6.06 -5.34 -9.55
N HIS A 76 4.94 -4.75 -10.00
CA HIS A 76 3.93 -4.21 -9.08
C HIS A 76 3.24 -5.33 -8.31
N PHE A 77 3.13 -6.53 -8.89
CA PHE A 77 2.54 -7.69 -8.24
C PHE A 77 3.38 -8.15 -7.04
N ASP A 78 4.71 -8.16 -7.18
CA ASP A 78 5.62 -8.51 -6.09
C ASP A 78 5.59 -7.47 -4.95
N HIS A 79 5.04 -6.28 -5.22
CA HIS A 79 4.89 -5.17 -4.28
C HIS A 79 3.42 -4.87 -3.95
N GLN A 80 2.49 -5.78 -4.24
CA GLN A 80 1.05 -5.53 -4.09
C GLN A 80 0.63 -5.21 -2.65
N ASP A 81 1.39 -5.70 -1.66
CA ASP A 81 1.14 -5.44 -0.23
C ASP A 81 1.69 -4.07 0.22
N VAL A 82 2.35 -3.33 -0.69
CA VAL A 82 2.87 -1.99 -0.45
C VAL A 82 1.87 -0.97 -0.98
N ASN A 83 1.41 -0.06 -0.11
CA ASN A 83 0.51 1.02 -0.49
C ASN A 83 1.09 1.84 -1.66
N CYS A 84 0.28 2.14 -2.69
CA CYS A 84 0.72 2.86 -3.88
C CYS A 84 1.42 4.19 -3.55
N SER A 85 0.90 4.93 -2.58
CA SER A 85 1.44 6.21 -2.12
C SER A 85 2.74 6.07 -1.32
N LYS A 86 3.21 4.86 -1.02
CA LYS A 86 4.54 4.64 -0.46
C LYS A 86 5.64 4.98 -1.48
N CYS A 87 5.44 4.57 -2.73
CA CYS A 87 6.38 4.83 -3.83
C CYS A 87 5.95 6.07 -4.63
N HIS A 88 4.66 6.16 -4.98
CA HIS A 88 4.07 7.35 -5.58
C HIS A 88 3.72 8.37 -4.50
N HIS A 89 4.74 8.84 -3.79
CA HIS A 89 4.62 9.62 -2.56
C HIS A 89 4.02 11.03 -2.73
N THR A 90 3.73 11.44 -3.96
CA THR A 90 3.01 12.68 -4.28
C THR A 90 1.64 12.42 -4.89
N TRP A 91 1.21 11.17 -4.97
CA TRP A 91 -0.08 10.79 -5.54
C TRP A 91 -1.20 11.10 -4.54
N ASP A 92 -2.29 11.67 -5.05
CA ASP A 92 -3.47 12.08 -4.30
C ASP A 92 -4.50 10.93 -4.11
N GLY A 93 -4.20 9.74 -4.62
CA GLY A 93 -5.10 8.59 -4.60
C GLY A 93 -6.17 8.59 -5.70
N LYS A 94 -6.21 9.62 -6.55
CA LYS A 94 -7.31 9.84 -7.51
C LYS A 94 -6.82 10.13 -8.93
N SER A 95 -5.78 10.95 -9.06
CA SER A 95 -5.24 11.37 -10.35
C SER A 95 -4.52 10.24 -11.07
N GLN A 96 -4.20 10.43 -12.34
CA GLN A 96 -3.27 9.53 -13.02
C GLN A 96 -1.90 9.58 -12.33
N ILE A 97 -1.31 8.39 -12.11
CA ILE A 97 0.03 8.25 -11.55
C ILE A 97 1.08 8.71 -12.59
N LYS A 98 2.05 9.51 -12.14
CA LYS A 98 3.13 10.06 -12.98
C LYS A 98 4.43 9.29 -12.81
N SER A 99 5.31 9.39 -13.82
CA SER A 99 6.67 8.88 -13.76
C SER A 99 7.51 9.69 -12.75
N CYS A 100 8.48 9.03 -12.11
CA CYS A 100 9.39 9.70 -11.18
C CYS A 100 10.16 10.85 -11.85
N ALA A 101 10.52 10.71 -13.13
CA ALA A 101 11.34 11.66 -13.88
C ALA A 101 10.56 12.75 -14.62
N THR A 102 9.27 12.95 -14.30
CA THR A 102 8.50 14.08 -14.84
C THR A 102 9.17 15.42 -14.44
N PRO A 103 9.14 16.45 -15.30
CA PRO A 103 9.70 17.76 -14.97
C PRO A 103 9.22 18.30 -13.63
N GLY A 104 10.14 18.76 -12.79
CA GLY A 104 9.91 19.22 -11.42
C GLY A 104 9.86 18.11 -10.35
N CYS A 105 10.03 16.83 -10.72
CA CYS A 105 9.97 15.70 -9.79
C CYS A 105 11.35 15.14 -9.46
N HIS A 106 11.80 14.07 -10.13
CA HIS A 106 13.15 13.54 -10.02
C HIS A 106 13.86 13.65 -11.38
N ASP A 107 13.90 14.86 -11.91
CA ASP A 107 14.37 15.19 -13.26
C ASP A 107 15.83 15.65 -13.30
N ASN A 108 16.52 15.77 -12.16
CA ASN A 108 17.96 15.97 -12.16
C ASN A 108 18.68 14.63 -12.42
N LEU A 109 19.07 14.45 -13.69
CA LEU A 109 19.71 13.23 -14.17
C LEU A 109 21.24 13.22 -13.98
N LYS A 110 21.85 14.37 -13.66
CA LYS A 110 23.31 14.53 -13.64
C LYS A 110 23.86 14.37 -12.22
N GLU A 111 23.28 15.09 -11.27
CA GLU A 111 23.82 15.23 -9.92
C GLU A 111 23.14 14.27 -8.96
N LYS A 112 23.87 13.24 -8.53
CA LYS A 112 23.31 12.19 -7.67
C LYS A 112 22.82 12.72 -6.32
N ALA A 113 23.42 13.78 -5.77
CA ALA A 113 23.11 14.28 -4.45
C ALA A 113 22.08 15.43 -4.42
N ALA A 114 21.80 16.04 -5.58
CA ALA A 114 21.00 17.25 -5.70
C ALA A 114 19.54 17.08 -5.19
N PRO A 115 18.85 18.19 -4.92
CA PRO A 115 17.38 18.21 -4.92
C PRO A 115 16.85 17.62 -6.23
N HIS A 116 15.71 16.92 -6.19
CA HIS A 116 15.10 16.32 -7.39
C HIS A 116 16.02 15.35 -8.16
N SER A 117 17.02 14.75 -7.50
CA SER A 117 17.91 13.76 -8.09
C SER A 117 17.17 12.47 -8.46
N TYR A 118 17.29 12.08 -9.73
CA TYR A 118 16.81 10.79 -10.24
C TYR A 118 17.49 9.63 -9.53
N PHE A 119 18.80 9.74 -9.29
CA PHE A 119 19.54 8.70 -8.57
C PHE A 119 19.03 8.50 -7.14
N LYS A 120 18.73 9.59 -6.42
CA LYS A 120 18.24 9.50 -5.03
C LYS A 120 16.85 8.89 -4.93
N ALA A 121 16.00 9.04 -5.95
CA ALA A 121 14.68 8.42 -5.98
C ALA A 121 14.75 6.91 -5.71
N PHE A 122 15.82 6.24 -6.15
CA PHE A 122 15.96 4.78 -6.02
C PHE A 122 17.00 4.32 -4.99
N HIS A 123 18.00 5.16 -4.66
CA HIS A 123 19.21 4.70 -3.95
C HIS A 123 19.44 5.29 -2.54
N THR A 124 18.66 6.28 -2.12
CA THR A 124 18.89 6.94 -0.83
C THR A 124 18.57 6.03 0.35
N LEU A 125 19.51 5.85 1.29
CA LEU A 125 19.20 5.14 2.54
C LEU A 125 18.43 5.99 3.55
N LYS A 126 18.24 7.28 3.27
CA LYS A 126 17.59 8.23 4.19
C LYS A 126 16.06 8.14 4.17
N SER A 127 15.49 7.43 3.21
CA SER A 127 14.04 7.28 3.07
C SER A 127 13.72 5.88 2.57
N ASP A 128 12.68 5.29 3.16
CA ASP A 128 12.10 4.01 2.76
C ASP A 128 11.09 4.15 1.61
N ILE A 129 11.00 5.32 0.96
CA ILE A 129 10.34 5.51 -0.34
C ILE A 129 11.21 4.94 -1.47
N SER A 130 12.53 5.01 -1.32
CA SER A 130 13.45 4.50 -2.35
C SER A 130 13.62 2.99 -2.26
N CYS A 131 13.88 2.34 -3.40
CA CYS A 131 14.05 0.89 -3.49
C CYS A 131 15.09 0.38 -2.49
N ARG A 132 16.29 0.99 -2.51
CA ARG A 132 17.39 0.58 -1.63
C ARG A 132 17.10 0.87 -0.17
N GLY A 133 16.50 2.03 0.14
CA GLY A 133 16.17 2.39 1.52
C GLY A 133 15.14 1.46 2.13
N CYS A 134 14.07 1.15 1.40
CA CYS A 134 13.03 0.23 1.83
C CYS A 134 13.59 -1.19 2.09
N HIS A 135 14.26 -1.78 1.10
CA HIS A 135 14.76 -3.14 1.22
C HIS A 135 15.84 -3.28 2.31
N VAL A 136 16.74 -2.29 2.46
CA VAL A 136 17.71 -2.30 3.57
C VAL A 136 17.01 -2.24 4.93
N LYS A 137 15.93 -1.46 5.06
CA LYS A 137 15.14 -1.41 6.28
C LYS A 137 14.45 -2.75 6.56
N MET A 138 13.79 -3.34 5.56
CA MET A 138 13.12 -4.64 5.70
C MET A 138 14.10 -5.76 6.06
N ASN A 139 15.30 -5.79 5.46
CA ASN A 139 16.35 -6.73 5.83
C ASN A 139 16.81 -6.55 7.29
N LYS A 140 16.98 -5.32 7.75
CA LYS A 140 17.33 -5.03 9.15
C LYS A 140 16.25 -5.46 10.13
N GLU A 141 14.99 -5.39 9.71
CA GLU A 141 13.83 -5.85 10.48
C GLU A 141 13.61 -7.37 10.36
N GLY A 142 14.45 -8.09 9.61
CA GLY A 142 14.33 -9.54 9.40
C GLY A 142 13.12 -9.96 8.57
N LYS A 143 12.50 -9.02 7.84
CA LYS A 143 11.29 -9.27 7.03
C LYS A 143 11.60 -9.84 5.64
N THR A 144 12.81 -9.61 5.16
CA THR A 144 13.31 -10.07 3.85
C THR A 144 14.80 -10.40 3.96
N ASP A 145 15.31 -11.21 3.04
CA ASP A 145 16.73 -11.56 2.89
C ASP A 145 17.32 -11.07 1.56
N LEU A 146 16.62 -10.13 0.89
CA LEU A 146 16.95 -9.67 -0.45
C LEU A 146 18.37 -9.09 -0.51
N ALA A 147 19.18 -9.54 -1.45
CA ALA A 147 20.51 -8.98 -1.66
C ALA A 147 20.43 -7.52 -2.12
N VAL A 148 20.92 -6.58 -1.30
CA VAL A 148 20.89 -5.12 -1.51
C VAL A 148 22.28 -4.49 -1.56
N ALA A 149 23.27 -5.26 -2.04
CA ALA A 149 24.66 -4.80 -2.15
C ALA A 149 24.77 -3.48 -2.94
N PRO A 150 25.73 -2.60 -2.62
CA PRO A 150 25.90 -1.35 -3.35
C PRO A 150 26.10 -1.58 -4.86
N CYS A 151 25.22 -0.99 -5.67
CA CYS A 151 25.31 -0.86 -7.13
C CYS A 151 25.07 -2.13 -7.98
N ALA A 152 25.79 -3.24 -7.78
CA ALA A 152 25.71 -4.42 -8.67
C ALA A 152 25.78 -5.75 -7.91
N ASN A 153 25.52 -6.84 -8.65
CA ASN A 153 25.47 -8.22 -8.14
C ASN A 153 24.46 -8.35 -7.00
N ASN A 154 23.30 -7.72 -7.19
CA ASN A 154 22.21 -7.68 -6.23
C ASN A 154 20.89 -7.96 -6.95
N ALA A 155 19.80 -8.06 -6.20
CA ALA A 155 18.50 -8.39 -6.77
C ALA A 155 17.97 -7.36 -7.78
N CYS A 156 18.42 -6.11 -7.71
CA CYS A 156 18.01 -5.02 -8.62
C CYS A 156 18.90 -4.93 -9.86
N HIS A 157 20.21 -5.04 -9.67
CA HIS A 157 21.24 -4.99 -10.71
C HIS A 157 22.00 -6.34 -10.71
N PRO A 158 21.38 -7.39 -11.27
CA PRO A 158 22.00 -8.70 -11.33
C PRO A 158 23.25 -8.68 -12.21
N LYS A 159 24.16 -9.62 -11.96
CA LYS A 159 25.35 -9.82 -12.79
C LYS A 159 24.89 -10.09 -14.22
N GLN A 160 25.41 -9.32 -15.18
CA GLN A 160 25.24 -9.66 -16.59
C GLN A 160 26.05 -10.92 -16.85
N GLU A 161 25.39 -12.01 -17.20
CA GLU A 161 26.07 -13.13 -17.83
C GLU A 161 26.63 -12.61 -19.16
N ARG A 162 27.95 -12.68 -19.34
CA ARG A 162 28.52 -12.40 -20.66
C ARG A 162 28.02 -13.51 -21.56
N ALA A 163 27.26 -13.17 -22.59
CA ALA A 163 26.99 -14.12 -23.66
C ALA A 163 28.36 -14.64 -24.15
N HIS A 164 28.59 -15.93 -23.96
CA HIS A 164 29.73 -16.60 -24.56
C HIS A 164 29.46 -16.63 -26.06
N ASN A 165 30.05 -15.67 -26.78
CA ASN A 165 30.16 -15.73 -28.24
C ASN A 165 31.26 -16.72 -28.61
#